data_AF-A0A4Q5S6A4-F1
#
_entry.id   AF-A0A4Q5S6A4-F1
#
_cell.length_a   1.000
_cell.length_b   1.000
_cell.length_c   1.000
_cell.angle_alpha   90.00
_cell.angle_beta   90.00
_cell.angle_gamma   90.00
#
_symmetry.space_group_name_H-M   'P 1'
#
loop_
_entity.id
_entity.type
_entity.pdbx_description
1 polymer ?
#
loop_
_entity_poly.entity_id
_entity_poly.type
_entity_poly.pdbx_seq_one_letter_code
_entity_poly.pdbx_strand_id
1 'polypeptide(L)'
;MKYLQQLTAVLLLIIVFSVNASAQNLPVKAVGKVTEVQISGQQINLKTENAQAEITVYSPSVIRVRLDKAAFKPDFSYAVIAKPQTAKVNITQNPVQISIVTDSVKAIITKAPFSVSFFTLDGKAINEEENGLNTSWVNESVTAYRKMQPNERFIGLGEKTGPLDRIGNGYTNWNSDNFGYAATQDPLYSTIPFYIGIHDHLNYGIFLDNTYQTDFNFGASNN
;
A
#
# COMPACT_ATOMS: atom_id res chain seq x y z
N MET A 1 -17.38 15.22 63.41
CA MET A 1 -16.10 14.57 63.00
C MET A 1 -16.25 13.45 61.96
N LYS A 2 -17.29 12.59 62.00
CA LYS A 2 -17.47 11.50 61.00
C LYS A 2 -17.66 11.98 59.54
N TYR A 3 -18.32 13.12 59.31
CA TYR A 3 -18.53 13.66 57.96
C TYR A 3 -17.26 14.19 57.29
N LEU A 4 -16.26 14.62 58.06
CA LEU A 4 -15.01 15.16 57.51
C LEU A 4 -14.09 14.05 56.98
N GLN A 5 -14.17 12.84 57.53
CA GLN A 5 -13.41 11.67 57.07
C GLN A 5 -13.99 11.02 55.80
N GLN A 6 -15.31 11.14 55.57
CA GLN A 6 -15.93 10.65 54.34
C GLN A 6 -15.62 11.57 53.15
N LEU A 7 -15.54 12.89 53.36
CA LEU A 7 -15.16 13.83 52.31
C LEU A 7 -13.71 13.67 51.85
N THR A 8 -12.78 13.39 52.76
CA THR A 8 -11.37 13.15 52.39
C THR A 8 -11.16 11.82 51.66
N ALA A 9 -11.94 10.78 52.00
CA ALA A 9 -11.89 9.50 51.29
C ALA A 9 -12.42 9.60 49.84
N VAL A 10 -13.47 10.40 49.62
CA VAL A 10 -14.01 10.64 48.26
C VAL A 10 -13.07 11.53 47.44
N LEU A 11 -12.41 12.52 48.05
CA LEU A 11 -11.43 13.37 47.35
C LEU A 11 -10.18 12.57 46.93
N LEU A 12 -9.72 11.63 47.76
CA LEU A 12 -8.58 10.77 47.41
C LEU A 12 -8.92 9.79 46.27
N LEU A 13 -10.17 9.30 46.21
CA LEU A 13 -10.62 8.38 45.17
C LEU A 13 -10.69 9.06 43.78
N ILE A 14 -11.05 10.35 43.74
CA ILE A 14 -11.14 11.13 42.49
C ILE A 14 -9.73 11.46 41.95
N ILE A 15 -8.74 11.65 42.83
CA ILE A 15 -7.35 11.93 42.41
C ILE A 15 -6.68 10.70 41.78
N VAL A 16 -7.08 9.48 42.17
CA VAL A 16 -6.53 8.23 41.61
C VAL A 16 -7.12 7.89 40.23
N PHE A 17 -8.26 8.46 39.85
CA PHE A 17 -8.83 8.28 38.50
C PHE A 17 -8.36 9.33 37.47
N SER A 18 -7.51 10.27 37.87
CA SER A 18 -6.86 11.24 36.98
C SER A 18 -5.58 10.71 36.34
N VAL A 19 -5.43 9.39 36.19
CA VAL A 19 -4.40 8.85 35.32
C VAL A 19 -4.88 9.15 33.90
N ASN A 20 -4.26 10.14 33.26
CA ASN A 20 -4.49 10.41 31.85
C ASN A 20 -4.35 9.10 31.08
N ALA A 21 -5.47 8.52 30.69
CA ALA A 21 -5.51 7.50 29.66
C ALA A 21 -5.06 8.18 28.37
N SER A 22 -3.74 8.30 28.20
CA SER A 22 -3.16 8.59 26.91
C SER A 22 -3.40 7.33 26.09
N ALA A 23 -4.57 7.26 25.45
CA ALA A 23 -4.74 6.37 24.31
C ALA A 23 -3.58 6.70 23.37
N GLN A 24 -2.65 5.76 23.19
CA GLN A 24 -1.56 5.90 22.24
C GLN A 24 -2.16 5.84 20.84
N ASN A 25 -2.76 6.94 20.38
CA ASN A 25 -2.98 7.16 18.96
C ASN A 25 -1.58 7.36 18.37
N LEU A 26 -0.98 6.25 17.94
CA LEU A 26 0.29 6.28 17.23
C LEU A 26 0.09 7.15 15.98
N PRO A 27 0.94 8.17 15.76
CA PRO A 27 0.72 9.10 14.66
C PRO A 27 0.88 8.37 13.33
N VAL A 28 -0.15 8.42 12.49
CA VAL A 28 -0.08 7.98 11.10
C VAL A 28 0.87 8.91 10.36
N LYS A 29 1.98 8.36 9.84
CA LYS A 29 2.95 9.12 9.05
C LYS A 29 2.65 8.92 7.56
N ALA A 30 2.07 9.91 6.90
CA ALA A 30 1.87 9.88 5.45
C ALA A 30 3.17 10.21 4.69
N VAL A 31 3.27 9.83 3.41
CA VAL A 31 4.42 10.17 2.54
C VAL A 31 4.65 11.69 2.45
N GLY A 32 3.58 12.48 2.41
CA GLY A 32 3.65 13.94 2.28
C GLY A 32 3.93 14.40 0.84
N LYS A 33 4.26 15.69 0.67
CA LYS A 33 4.55 16.25 -0.66
C LYS A 33 5.98 15.90 -1.12
N VAL A 34 6.16 15.81 -2.43
CA VAL A 34 7.47 15.68 -3.09
C VAL A 34 8.25 17.00 -2.94
N THR A 35 9.49 16.90 -2.48
CA THR A 35 10.40 18.03 -2.24
C THR A 35 11.56 18.06 -3.22
N GLU A 36 12.01 16.90 -3.70
CA GLU A 36 13.09 16.78 -4.69
C GLU A 36 12.73 15.73 -5.75
N VAL A 37 13.13 15.98 -6.99
CA VAL A 37 12.93 15.08 -8.14
C VAL A 37 14.25 14.95 -8.91
N GLN A 38 14.72 13.72 -9.08
CA GLN A 38 15.85 13.40 -9.94
C GLN A 38 15.43 12.34 -10.96
N ILE A 39 15.48 12.69 -12.24
CA ILE A 39 15.17 11.79 -13.35
C ILE A 39 16.48 11.33 -13.98
N SER A 40 16.63 10.04 -14.22
CA SER A 40 17.83 9.44 -14.82
C SER A 40 17.41 8.28 -15.73
N GLY A 41 17.33 8.55 -17.03
CA GLY A 41 16.83 7.59 -18.01
C GLY A 41 15.37 7.20 -17.69
N GLN A 42 15.17 5.92 -17.37
CA GLN A 42 13.85 5.34 -17.08
C GLN A 42 13.54 5.20 -15.58
N GLN A 43 14.35 5.84 -14.73
CA GLN A 43 14.24 5.86 -13.28
C GLN A 43 13.98 7.29 -12.78
N ILE A 44 13.13 7.41 -11.76
CA ILE A 44 12.80 8.65 -11.07
C ILE A 44 13.00 8.44 -9.58
N ASN A 45 13.96 9.18 -9.01
CA ASN A 45 14.20 9.22 -7.58
C ASN A 45 13.55 10.47 -7.00
N LEU A 46 12.81 10.31 -5.92
CA LEU A 46 12.04 11.36 -5.27
C LEU A 46 12.37 11.39 -3.77
N LYS A 47 12.53 12.60 -3.24
CA LYS A 47 12.38 12.81 -1.80
C LYS A 47 11.04 13.46 -1.53
N THR A 48 10.43 13.07 -0.41
CA THR A 48 9.20 13.66 0.09
C THR A 48 9.42 14.22 1.49
N GLU A 49 8.41 14.83 2.09
CA GLU A 49 8.49 15.33 3.48
C GLU A 49 8.84 14.22 4.49
N ASN A 50 8.41 12.98 4.24
CA ASN A 50 8.46 11.91 5.23
C ASN A 50 9.09 10.61 4.74
N ALA A 51 9.45 10.51 3.45
CA ALA A 51 9.89 9.27 2.80
C ALA A 51 10.78 9.54 1.55
N GLN A 52 11.26 8.46 0.95
CA GLN A 52 11.93 8.42 -0.35
C GLN A 52 11.18 7.46 -1.27
N ALA A 53 11.02 7.83 -2.53
CA ALA A 53 10.39 6.98 -3.55
C ALA A 53 11.30 6.82 -4.77
N GLU A 54 11.31 5.63 -5.34
CA GLU A 54 11.96 5.31 -6.61
C GLU A 54 10.93 4.66 -7.53
N ILE A 55 10.72 5.28 -8.68
CA ILE A 55 9.85 4.76 -9.75
C ILE A 55 10.76 4.34 -10.90
N THR A 56 10.71 3.06 -11.26
CA THR A 56 11.53 2.51 -12.34
C THR A 56 10.64 1.83 -13.36
N VAL A 57 10.72 2.27 -14.62
CA VAL A 57 10.12 1.51 -15.73
C VAL A 57 10.97 0.25 -15.92
N TYR A 58 10.41 -0.93 -15.70
CA TYR A 58 11.11 -2.22 -15.84
C TYR A 58 10.98 -2.79 -17.26
N SER A 59 9.83 -2.58 -17.87
CA SER A 59 9.54 -2.87 -19.28
C SER A 59 8.43 -1.93 -19.74
N PRO A 60 8.03 -1.93 -21.02
CA PRO A 60 6.96 -1.04 -21.46
C PRO A 60 5.63 -1.24 -20.71
N SER A 61 5.36 -2.41 -20.14
CA SER A 61 4.13 -2.71 -19.38
C SER A 61 4.32 -2.90 -17.87
N VAL A 62 5.55 -2.76 -17.35
CA VAL A 62 5.86 -2.98 -15.93
C VAL A 62 6.57 -1.77 -15.35
N ILE A 63 6.00 -1.19 -14.30
CA ILE A 63 6.60 -0.09 -13.55
C ILE A 63 6.73 -0.53 -12.09
N ARG A 64 7.95 -0.51 -11.56
CA ARG A 64 8.22 -0.74 -10.14
C ARG A 64 8.09 0.56 -9.37
N VAL A 65 7.37 0.52 -8.26
CA VAL A 65 7.32 1.59 -7.26
C VAL A 65 7.96 1.07 -5.97
N ARG A 66 9.04 1.70 -5.55
CA ARG A 66 9.73 1.42 -4.29
C ARG A 66 9.60 2.64 -3.39
N LEU A 67 9.18 2.44 -2.14
CA LEU A 67 8.86 3.53 -1.22
C LEU A 67 9.24 3.14 0.22
N ASP A 68 9.94 4.02 0.92
CA ASP A 68 10.35 3.78 2.31
C ASP A 68 10.46 5.12 3.07
N LYS A 69 10.15 5.11 4.37
CA LYS A 69 10.36 6.25 5.28
C LYS A 69 11.84 6.46 5.64
N ALA A 70 12.69 5.46 5.39
CA ALA A 70 14.13 5.48 5.59
C ALA A 70 14.89 5.49 4.25
N ALA A 71 16.22 5.60 4.32
CA ALA A 71 17.07 5.43 3.14
C ALA A 71 16.98 3.99 2.62
N PHE A 72 16.97 3.82 1.29
CA PHE A 72 16.91 2.50 0.69
C PHE A 72 18.14 1.66 1.04
N LYS A 73 17.87 0.42 1.49
CA LYS A 73 18.87 -0.65 1.49
C LYS A 73 19.23 -1.02 0.04
N PRO A 74 20.33 -1.77 -0.20
CA PRO A 74 20.61 -2.33 -1.52
C PRO A 74 19.37 -3.02 -2.11
N ASP A 75 19.19 -2.87 -3.42
CA ASP A 75 18.07 -3.47 -4.13
C ASP A 75 18.20 -5.00 -4.13
N PHE A 76 17.18 -5.68 -3.62
CA PHE A 76 17.17 -7.13 -3.43
C PHE A 76 15.74 -7.67 -3.39
N SER A 77 15.52 -8.79 -4.09
CA SER A 77 14.28 -9.56 -4.07
C SER A 77 14.59 -11.05 -4.13
N TYR A 78 13.81 -11.87 -3.42
CA TYR A 78 13.87 -13.33 -3.54
C TYR A 78 13.12 -13.85 -4.78
N ALA A 79 12.22 -13.06 -5.36
CA ALA A 79 11.34 -13.48 -6.45
C ALA A 79 11.72 -12.82 -7.79
N VAL A 80 12.11 -11.53 -7.77
CA VAL A 80 12.41 -10.78 -8.98
C VAL A 80 13.86 -10.99 -9.39
N ILE A 81 14.07 -11.83 -10.41
CA ILE A 81 15.38 -12.04 -11.05
C ILE A 81 15.59 -11.17 -12.30
N ALA A 82 14.51 -10.57 -12.80
CA ALA A 82 14.55 -9.72 -13.98
C ALA A 82 15.22 -8.37 -13.64
N LYS A 83 15.94 -7.81 -14.60
CA LYS A 83 16.50 -6.45 -14.53
C LYS A 83 15.68 -5.51 -15.41
N PRO A 84 15.67 -4.20 -15.13
CA PRO A 84 15.04 -3.23 -16.01
C PRO A 84 15.58 -3.35 -17.45
N GLN A 85 14.66 -3.49 -18.41
CA GLN A 85 14.95 -3.51 -19.83
C GLN A 85 14.90 -2.09 -20.38
N THR A 86 15.76 -1.76 -21.35
CA THR A 86 15.67 -0.46 -22.03
C THR A 86 14.32 -0.32 -22.72
N ALA A 87 13.52 0.65 -22.26
CA ALA A 87 12.20 0.93 -22.81
C ALA A 87 12.16 2.34 -23.41
N LYS A 88 11.38 2.52 -24.48
CA LYS A 88 11.05 3.86 -24.97
C LYS A 88 10.10 4.51 -23.96
N VAL A 89 10.61 5.49 -23.23
CA VAL A 89 9.86 6.20 -22.19
C VAL A 89 9.88 7.71 -22.46
N ASN A 90 8.71 8.34 -22.32
CA ASN A 90 8.59 9.78 -22.26
C ASN A 90 8.25 10.19 -20.83
N ILE A 91 9.16 10.90 -20.17
CA ILE A 91 8.98 11.41 -18.81
C ILE A 91 8.91 12.93 -18.87
N THR A 92 7.76 13.48 -18.48
CA THR A 92 7.54 14.92 -18.39
C THR A 92 7.11 15.29 -16.97
N GLN A 93 7.36 16.53 -16.56
CA GLN A 93 6.90 17.01 -15.26
C GLN A 93 6.45 18.47 -15.34
N ASN A 94 5.56 18.83 -14.42
CA ASN A 94 5.13 20.20 -14.16
C ASN A 94 5.12 20.44 -12.62
N PRO A 95 4.69 21.60 -12.12
CA PRO A 95 4.64 21.85 -10.68
C PRO A 95 3.74 20.88 -9.88
N VAL A 96 2.75 20.26 -10.52
CA VAL A 96 1.72 19.42 -9.87
C VAL A 96 2.05 17.93 -9.94
N GLN A 97 2.62 17.46 -11.05
CA GLN A 97 2.77 16.03 -11.31
C GLN A 97 3.97 15.69 -12.20
N ILE A 98 4.31 14.41 -12.22
CA ILE A 98 5.24 13.78 -13.16
C ILE A 98 4.44 12.75 -13.96
N SER A 99 4.58 12.75 -15.29
CA SER A 99 3.94 11.80 -16.19
C SER A 99 5.01 10.91 -16.82
N ILE A 100 4.85 9.60 -16.68
CA ILE A 100 5.63 8.57 -17.37
C ILE A 100 4.73 7.95 -18.41
N VAL A 101 5.14 7.94 -19.68
CA VAL A 101 4.40 7.32 -20.77
C VAL A 101 5.31 6.33 -21.49
N THR A 102 4.92 5.07 -21.54
CA THR A 102 5.53 4.03 -22.37
C THR A 102 4.65 3.78 -23.61
N ASP A 103 4.90 2.71 -24.37
CA ASP A 103 4.00 2.27 -25.44
C ASP A 103 2.74 1.53 -24.94
N SER A 104 2.68 1.18 -23.65
CA SER A 104 1.64 0.31 -23.09
C SER A 104 0.91 0.93 -21.89
N VAL A 105 1.59 1.72 -21.05
CA VAL A 105 1.04 2.26 -19.81
C VAL A 105 1.46 3.71 -19.60
N LYS A 106 0.56 4.48 -18.98
CA LYS A 106 0.81 5.82 -18.48
C LYS A 106 0.76 5.80 -16.95
N ALA A 107 1.83 6.23 -16.28
CA ALA A 107 1.83 6.47 -14.84
C ALA A 107 1.85 7.96 -14.55
N ILE A 108 1.00 8.39 -13.61
CA ILE A 108 0.98 9.76 -13.08
C ILE A 108 1.41 9.71 -11.62
N ILE A 109 2.45 10.47 -11.31
CA ILE A 109 2.91 10.73 -9.95
C ILE A 109 2.45 12.12 -9.55
N THR A 110 1.49 12.22 -8.63
CA THR A 110 1.07 13.50 -8.04
C THR A 110 2.13 13.94 -7.05
N LYS A 111 2.46 15.24 -7.00
CA LYS A 111 3.51 15.76 -6.12
C LYS A 111 3.00 16.17 -4.72
N ALA A 112 1.72 16.52 -4.57
CA ALA A 112 1.19 17.02 -3.29
C ALA A 112 -0.30 16.65 -3.10
N PRO A 113 -0.62 15.66 -2.25
CA PRO A 113 0.30 14.68 -1.65
C PRO A 113 0.91 13.75 -2.72
N PHE A 114 2.00 13.06 -2.38
CA PHE A 114 2.55 12.01 -3.24
C PHE A 114 1.55 10.88 -3.45
N SER A 115 1.32 10.51 -4.70
CA SER A 115 0.54 9.33 -5.09
C SER A 115 0.97 8.82 -6.46
N VAL A 116 0.77 7.52 -6.73
CA VAL A 116 1.03 6.92 -8.05
C VAL A 116 -0.22 6.22 -8.59
N SER A 117 -0.71 6.70 -9.73
CA SER A 117 -1.85 6.12 -10.46
C SER A 117 -1.45 5.70 -11.87
N PHE A 118 -2.08 4.65 -12.37
CA PHE A 118 -1.80 4.02 -13.66
C PHE A 118 -3.02 4.08 -14.57
N PHE A 119 -2.77 4.39 -15.84
CA PHE A 119 -3.77 4.60 -16.87
C PHE A 119 -3.35 3.92 -18.17
N THR A 120 -4.33 3.61 -19.00
CA THR A 120 -4.11 3.31 -20.40
C THR A 120 -3.67 4.58 -21.16
N LEU A 121 -3.18 4.42 -22.38
CA LEU A 121 -2.74 5.57 -23.20
C LEU A 121 -3.89 6.50 -23.60
N ASP A 122 -5.11 5.98 -23.74
CA ASP A 122 -6.35 6.74 -23.97
C ASP A 122 -6.94 7.35 -22.68
N GLY A 123 -6.29 7.14 -21.53
CA GLY A 123 -6.61 7.82 -20.28
C GLY A 123 -7.64 7.11 -19.38
N LYS A 124 -7.98 5.84 -19.66
CA LYS A 124 -8.80 5.04 -18.74
C LYS A 124 -7.98 4.64 -17.53
N ALA A 125 -8.58 4.73 -16.34
CA ALA A 125 -7.93 4.30 -15.11
C ALA A 125 -7.68 2.79 -15.13
N ILE A 126 -6.47 2.35 -14.81
CA ILE A 126 -6.13 0.94 -14.60
C ILE A 126 -6.15 0.65 -13.10
N ASN A 127 -5.39 1.43 -12.32
CA ASN A 127 -5.30 1.33 -10.87
C ASN A 127 -4.91 2.70 -10.31
N GLU A 128 -5.60 3.16 -9.27
CA GLU A 128 -5.40 4.48 -8.68
C GLU A 128 -5.17 4.34 -7.18
N GLU A 129 -4.38 5.23 -6.59
CA GLU A 129 -4.41 5.40 -5.12
C GLU A 129 -5.75 6.00 -4.67
N GLU A 130 -6.21 5.60 -3.49
CA GLU A 130 -7.44 6.13 -2.90
C GLU A 130 -7.25 7.58 -2.43
N ASN A 131 -8.25 8.44 -2.68
CA ASN A 131 -8.13 9.85 -2.37
C ASN A 131 -8.18 10.07 -0.86
N GLY A 132 -7.19 10.78 -0.31
CA GLY A 132 -7.08 11.02 1.13
C GLY A 132 -6.52 9.84 1.93
N LEU A 133 -6.26 8.69 1.30
CA LEU A 133 -5.68 7.50 1.92
C LEU A 133 -4.40 7.07 1.18
N ASN A 134 -3.42 7.96 1.14
CA ASN A 134 -2.11 7.63 0.55
C ASN A 134 -1.35 6.60 1.38
N THR A 135 -0.28 6.07 0.78
CA THR A 135 0.63 5.20 1.51
C THR A 135 1.09 5.87 2.81
N SER A 136 1.03 5.14 3.91
CA SER A 136 1.35 5.65 5.23
C SER A 136 1.91 4.58 6.14
N TRP A 137 2.54 5.03 7.22
CA TRP A 137 3.13 4.16 8.23
C TRP A 137 2.51 4.37 9.60
N VAL A 138 2.36 3.27 10.33
CA VAL A 138 2.16 3.24 11.77
C VAL A 138 3.26 2.36 12.34
N ASN A 139 4.21 2.95 13.06
CA ASN A 139 5.48 2.31 13.39
C ASN A 139 6.16 1.75 12.14
N GLU A 140 6.43 0.44 12.09
CA GLU A 140 7.05 -0.26 10.95
C GLU A 140 6.03 -0.83 9.95
N SER A 141 4.75 -0.82 10.29
CA SER A 141 3.70 -1.28 9.38
C SER A 141 3.46 -0.21 8.31
N VAL A 142 3.37 -0.66 7.05
CA VAL A 142 3.04 0.18 5.90
C VAL A 142 1.70 -0.26 5.34
N THR A 143 0.87 0.71 4.98
CA THR A 143 -0.42 0.46 4.31
C THR A 143 -0.51 1.31 3.06
N ALA A 144 -0.99 0.71 1.96
CA ALA A 144 -1.30 1.40 0.72
C ALA A 144 -2.76 1.13 0.35
N TYR A 145 -3.53 2.18 0.09
CA TYR A 145 -4.93 2.05 -0.31
C TYR A 145 -5.06 2.34 -1.81
N ARG A 146 -5.82 1.49 -2.48
CA ARG A 146 -6.16 1.62 -3.89
C ARG A 146 -7.65 1.84 -4.02
N LYS A 147 -8.03 2.71 -4.95
CA LYS A 147 -9.43 2.92 -5.28
C LYS A 147 -9.96 1.70 -6.03
N MET A 148 -11.03 1.11 -5.52
CA MET A 148 -11.75 0.03 -6.21
C MET A 148 -12.58 0.63 -7.35
N GLN A 149 -12.32 0.18 -8.57
CA GLN A 149 -13.06 0.61 -9.74
C GLN A 149 -14.45 -0.06 -9.79
N PRO A 150 -15.44 0.53 -10.49
CA PRO A 150 -16.75 -0.08 -10.64
C PRO A 150 -16.67 -1.51 -11.18
N ASN A 151 -17.36 -2.44 -10.51
CA ASN A 151 -17.40 -3.86 -10.88
C ASN A 151 -16.03 -4.57 -10.88
N GLU A 152 -15.02 -4.01 -10.23
CA GLU A 152 -13.69 -4.60 -10.18
C GLU A 152 -13.66 -5.92 -9.40
N ARG A 153 -13.10 -6.95 -10.04
CA ARG A 153 -12.93 -8.29 -9.50
C ARG A 153 -11.46 -8.59 -9.30
N PHE A 154 -11.17 -9.48 -8.36
CA PHE A 154 -9.80 -9.83 -7.98
C PHE A 154 -9.61 -11.34 -7.97
N ILE A 155 -8.49 -11.80 -8.52
CA ILE A 155 -8.07 -13.20 -8.46
C ILE A 155 -6.57 -13.29 -8.12
N GLY A 156 -6.09 -14.49 -7.77
CA GLY A 156 -4.67 -14.74 -7.48
C GLY A 156 -4.40 -15.00 -6.00
N LEU A 157 -3.30 -14.44 -5.50
CA LEU A 157 -2.66 -14.68 -4.20
C LEU A 157 -2.10 -16.10 -4.00
N GLY A 158 -1.98 -16.87 -5.08
CA GLY A 158 -1.47 -18.23 -5.04
C GLY A 158 -2.46 -19.23 -4.43
N GLU A 159 -1.95 -20.07 -3.53
CA GLU A 159 -2.73 -21.11 -2.85
C GLU A 159 -3.55 -20.50 -1.71
N LYS A 160 -4.82 -20.20 -1.99
CA LYS A 160 -5.79 -19.74 -0.99
C LYS A 160 -7.14 -20.41 -1.22
N THR A 161 -7.82 -20.77 -0.12
CA THR A 161 -9.18 -21.31 -0.16
C THR A 161 -10.23 -20.21 -0.46
N GLY A 162 -11.51 -20.55 -0.36
CA GLY A 162 -12.62 -19.65 -0.66
C GLY A 162 -12.88 -19.49 -2.17
N PRO A 163 -13.75 -18.54 -2.54
CA PRO A 163 -14.11 -18.30 -3.94
C PRO A 163 -12.92 -17.79 -4.76
N LEU A 164 -12.93 -18.10 -6.06
CA LEU A 164 -11.93 -17.59 -7.00
C LEU A 164 -11.93 -16.05 -7.04
N ASP A 165 -13.13 -15.45 -7.12
CA ASP A 165 -13.32 -14.01 -7.00
C ASP A 165 -13.13 -13.60 -5.54
N ARG A 166 -12.11 -12.78 -5.30
CA ARG A 166 -11.66 -12.37 -3.98
C ARG A 166 -12.38 -11.13 -3.45
N ILE A 167 -13.29 -10.51 -4.23
CA ILE A 167 -14.04 -9.32 -3.81
C ILE A 167 -14.77 -9.54 -2.48
N GLY A 168 -14.79 -8.52 -1.62
CA GLY A 168 -15.44 -8.56 -0.31
C GLY A 168 -14.74 -9.43 0.73
N ASN A 169 -13.54 -9.94 0.43
CA ASN A 169 -12.78 -10.80 1.34
C ASN A 169 -11.41 -10.19 1.67
N GLY A 170 -10.87 -10.59 2.82
CA GLY A 170 -9.52 -10.28 3.26
C GLY A 170 -8.67 -11.55 3.31
N TYR A 171 -7.39 -11.43 2.99
CA TYR A 171 -6.46 -12.56 2.97
C TYR A 171 -5.10 -12.18 3.57
N THR A 172 -4.54 -13.09 4.36
CA THR A 172 -3.23 -12.95 4.99
C THR A 172 -2.21 -13.82 4.27
N ASN A 173 -1.07 -13.25 3.94
CA ASN A 173 0.10 -13.98 3.45
C ASN A 173 1.02 -14.26 4.64
N TRP A 174 0.93 -15.50 5.15
CA TRP A 174 1.76 -15.99 6.22
C TRP A 174 1.81 -17.52 6.16
N ASN A 175 2.92 -18.09 5.67
CA ASN A 175 3.04 -19.54 5.50
C ASN A 175 2.76 -20.25 6.82
N SER A 176 1.68 -21.03 6.85
CA SER A 176 1.13 -21.67 8.03
C SER A 176 0.85 -23.13 7.75
N ASP A 177 1.30 -24.01 8.64
CA ASP A 177 0.97 -25.43 8.60
C ASP A 177 -0.43 -25.65 9.18
N ASN A 178 -1.42 -25.82 8.29
CA ASN A 178 -2.81 -25.98 8.68
C ASN A 178 -3.41 -27.26 8.09
N PHE A 179 -3.13 -28.39 8.72
CA PHE A 179 -3.62 -29.70 8.28
C PHE A 179 -5.15 -29.83 8.40
N GLY A 180 -5.79 -30.41 7.38
CA GLY A 180 -7.23 -30.65 7.38
C GLY A 180 -8.06 -29.36 7.30
N TYR A 181 -7.53 -28.35 6.63
CA TYR A 181 -8.10 -27.01 6.57
C TYR A 181 -9.52 -26.97 6.00
N ALA A 182 -10.34 -26.07 6.54
CA ALA A 182 -11.70 -25.81 6.05
C ALA A 182 -11.68 -25.09 4.69
N ALA A 183 -12.80 -25.14 3.96
CA ALA A 183 -12.95 -24.49 2.65
C ALA A 183 -12.83 -22.95 2.66
N THR A 184 -12.82 -22.34 3.85
CA THR A 184 -12.66 -20.89 4.07
C THR A 184 -11.40 -20.55 4.86
N GLN A 185 -10.52 -21.52 5.08
CA GLN A 185 -9.31 -21.33 5.87
C GLN A 185 -8.28 -20.49 5.12
N ASP A 186 -7.80 -19.46 5.79
CA ASP A 186 -6.65 -18.64 5.38
C ASP A 186 -5.95 -18.15 6.66
N PRO A 187 -4.61 -18.06 6.71
CA PRO A 187 -3.63 -18.43 5.67
C PRO A 187 -3.39 -19.95 5.53
N LEU A 188 -2.61 -20.34 4.51
CA LEU A 188 -2.20 -21.72 4.18
C LEU A 188 -0.67 -21.82 3.99
N TYR A 189 -0.20 -22.84 3.28
CA TYR A 189 1.20 -23.24 3.19
C TYR A 189 2.08 -22.32 2.33
N SER A 190 1.51 -21.72 1.28
CA SER A 190 2.27 -20.94 0.30
C SER A 190 1.79 -19.50 0.19
N THR A 191 2.75 -18.58 0.11
CA THR A 191 2.55 -17.14 -0.05
C THR A 191 3.05 -16.69 -1.42
N ILE A 192 2.15 -16.19 -2.25
CA ILE A 192 2.48 -15.53 -3.52
C ILE A 192 1.74 -14.18 -3.52
N PRO A 193 2.38 -13.07 -3.12
CA PRO A 193 1.74 -11.76 -2.96
C PRO A 193 1.51 -11.06 -4.33
N PHE A 194 0.87 -11.79 -5.24
CA PHE A 194 0.49 -11.34 -6.58
C PHE A 194 -1.01 -11.52 -6.79
N TYR A 195 -1.70 -10.44 -7.13
CA TYR A 195 -3.11 -10.52 -7.54
C TYR A 195 -3.30 -9.87 -8.90
N ILE A 196 -4.42 -10.22 -9.55
CA ILE A 196 -4.88 -9.64 -10.80
C ILE A 196 -6.19 -8.90 -10.52
N GLY A 197 -6.26 -7.63 -10.88
CA GLY A 197 -7.49 -6.84 -10.91
C GLY A 197 -8.10 -6.86 -12.32
N ILE A 198 -9.42 -7.02 -12.39
CA ILE A 198 -10.19 -7.17 -13.64
C ILE A 198 -11.41 -6.25 -13.57
N HIS A 199 -11.49 -5.28 -14.48
CA HIS A 199 -12.63 -4.35 -14.59
C HIS A 199 -12.66 -3.71 -15.97
N ASP A 200 -13.82 -3.28 -16.47
CA ASP A 200 -13.96 -2.48 -17.70
C ASP A 200 -13.12 -2.95 -18.92
N HIS A 201 -13.01 -4.28 -19.12
CA HIS A 201 -12.16 -4.93 -20.14
C HIS A 201 -10.65 -4.68 -20.01
N LEU A 202 -10.21 -4.17 -18.86
CA LEU A 202 -8.84 -4.00 -18.44
C LEU A 202 -8.46 -5.07 -17.43
N ASN A 203 -7.20 -5.49 -17.51
CA ASN A 203 -6.59 -6.41 -16.55
C ASN A 203 -5.25 -5.84 -16.14
N TYR A 204 -4.91 -5.94 -14.86
CA TYR A 204 -3.58 -5.57 -14.37
C TYR A 204 -3.15 -6.52 -13.26
N GLY A 205 -1.83 -6.60 -13.06
CA GLY A 205 -1.24 -7.37 -11.98
C GLY A 205 -0.55 -6.46 -10.98
N ILE A 206 -0.69 -6.76 -9.69
CA ILE A 206 0.10 -6.16 -8.62
C ILE A 206 0.85 -7.27 -7.91
N PHE A 207 2.17 -7.20 -7.98
CA PHE A 207 3.07 -8.01 -7.16
C PHE A 207 3.64 -7.12 -6.05
N LEU A 208 3.32 -7.46 -4.81
CA LEU A 208 3.90 -6.81 -3.64
C LEU A 208 5.17 -7.56 -3.25
N ASP A 209 6.32 -7.01 -3.64
CA ASP A 209 7.64 -7.59 -3.37
C ASP A 209 8.05 -7.38 -1.90
N ASN A 210 7.37 -8.07 -0.99
CA ASN A 210 7.56 -8.02 0.45
C ASN A 210 7.41 -9.42 1.05
N THR A 211 8.38 -9.84 1.85
CA THR A 211 8.41 -11.18 2.48
C THR A 211 7.93 -11.21 3.93
N TYR A 212 7.59 -10.07 4.51
CA TYR A 212 6.94 -10.01 5.81
C TYR A 212 5.48 -10.47 5.68
N GLN A 213 4.80 -10.63 6.81
CA GLN A 213 3.36 -10.84 6.79
C GLN A 213 2.67 -9.66 6.09
N THR A 214 1.84 -9.95 5.10
CA THR A 214 1.05 -8.94 4.38
C THR A 214 -0.42 -9.32 4.35
N ASP A 215 -1.29 -8.33 4.50
CA ASP A 215 -2.74 -8.50 4.43
C ASP A 215 -3.30 -7.78 3.20
N PHE A 216 -4.11 -8.46 2.41
CA PHE A 216 -4.82 -7.93 1.26
C PHE A 216 -6.30 -7.83 1.57
N ASN A 217 -6.88 -6.64 1.46
CA ASN A 217 -8.30 -6.38 1.67
C ASN A 217 -8.95 -5.95 0.34
N PHE A 218 -9.82 -6.79 -0.21
CA PHE A 218 -10.51 -6.53 -1.49
C PHE A 218 -11.93 -6.01 -1.27
N GLY A 219 -12.09 -5.05 -0.34
CA GLY A 219 -13.38 -4.47 0.02
C GLY A 219 -14.14 -5.23 1.11
N ALA A 220 -13.43 -6.06 1.90
CA ALA A 220 -14.00 -6.75 3.07
C ALA A 220 -14.45 -5.80 4.19
N SER A 221 -13.92 -4.57 4.22
CA SER A 221 -14.16 -3.59 5.29
C SER A 221 -14.76 -2.28 4.78
N ASN A 222 -15.44 -2.30 3.63
CA ASN A 222 -16.05 -1.12 3.02
C ASN A 222 -17.57 -0.98 3.31
N ASN A 223 -18.08 -1.76 4.28
CA ASN A 223 -19.48 -1.73 4.73
C ASN A 223 -19.59 -1.15 6.15
#